data_AF-A0A822Y782-F1
#
_entry.id   AF-A0A822Y782-F1
#
_cell.length_a   1.000
_cell.length_b   1.000
_cell.length_c   1.000
_cell.angle_alpha   90.00
_cell.angle_beta   90.00
_cell.angle_gamma   90.00
#
_symmetry.space_group_name_H-M   'P 1'
#
loop_
_entity.id
_entity.type
_entity.pdbx_description
1 polymer ?
#
loop_
_entity_poly.entity_id
_entity_poly.type
_entity_poly.pdbx_seq_one_letter_code
_entity_poly.pdbx_strand_id
1 'polypeptide(L)'
;MEPLEAVAESHPHVLVFPIPVQGHVNSMLKLSELLSITGFHVTFLTFEHIHRRLLRFTNVTSRFARWPGFHFATIPNDLPFDHPNSGPSSWSFSTP
;
A
#
# COMPACT_ATOMS: atom_id res chain seq x y z
N MET A 1 21.76 40.13 7.05
CA MET A 1 20.96 39.27 7.94
C MET A 1 20.45 38.16 7.06
N GLU A 2 21.29 37.14 6.84
CA GLU A 2 20.96 35.96 6.04
C GLU A 2 19.85 35.19 6.76
N PRO A 3 18.77 34.78 6.08
CA PRO A 3 17.75 33.95 6.69
C PRO A 3 18.40 32.61 7.03
N LEU A 4 18.34 32.25 8.31
CA LEU A 4 18.75 30.95 8.83
C LEU A 4 18.09 29.89 7.95
N GLU A 5 18.90 29.15 7.17
CA GLU A 5 18.41 27.97 6.46
C GLU A 5 17.67 27.12 7.49
N ALA A 6 16.36 27.03 7.33
CA ALA A 6 15.57 26.09 8.09
C ALA A 6 16.12 24.72 7.70
N VAL A 7 16.94 24.14 8.58
CA VAL A 7 17.37 22.76 8.47
C VAL A 7 16.08 21.97 8.37
N ALA A 8 15.73 21.54 7.16
CA ALA A 8 14.54 20.73 6.95
C ALA A 8 14.73 19.52 7.85
N GLU A 9 13.91 19.40 8.90
CA GLU A 9 13.99 18.25 9.79
C GLU A 9 13.80 16.98 8.96
N SER A 10 14.91 16.30 8.70
CA SER A 10 14.94 15.08 7.93
C SER A 10 14.43 13.96 8.82
N HIS A 11 13.11 13.80 8.85
CA HIS A 11 12.47 12.67 9.52
C HIS A 11 12.91 11.38 8.82
N PRO A 12 13.40 10.37 9.55
CA PRO A 12 13.72 9.09 8.97
C PRO A 12 12.51 8.50 8.23
N HIS A 13 12.72 8.13 6.95
CA HIS A 13 11.64 7.65 6.08
C HIS A 13 11.82 6.17 5.77
N VAL A 14 10.80 5.38 6.08
CA VAL A 14 10.76 3.94 5.84
C VAL A 14 9.84 3.63 4.65
N LEU A 15 10.38 2.90 3.68
CA LEU A 15 9.59 2.29 2.62
C LEU A 15 9.21 0.86 3.01
N VAL A 16 7.92 0.56 2.98
CA VAL A 16 7.36 -0.75 3.30
C VAL A 16 6.81 -1.39 2.03
N PHE A 17 7.36 -2.55 1.65
CA PHE A 17 6.91 -3.33 0.49
C PHE A 17 6.48 -4.74 0.93
N PRO A 18 5.18 -4.97 1.20
CA PRO A 18 4.70 -6.27 1.61
C PRO A 18 4.59 -7.24 0.42
N ILE A 19 4.89 -8.51 0.68
CA ILE A 19 4.52 -9.62 -0.20
C ILE A 19 2.96 -9.69 -0.28
N PRO A 20 2.38 -9.94 -1.48
CA PRO A 20 0.92 -9.90 -1.74
C PRO A 20 0.13 -11.09 -1.15
N VAL A 21 0.40 -11.45 0.10
CA VAL A 21 -0.30 -12.48 0.86
C VAL A 21 -1.00 -11.82 2.05
N GLN A 22 -2.26 -12.16 2.29
CA GLN A 22 -3.13 -11.46 3.26
C GLN A 22 -2.49 -11.31 4.65
N GLY A 23 -1.87 -12.37 5.16
CA GLY A 23 -1.18 -12.33 6.46
C GLY A 23 -0.02 -11.35 6.47
N HIS A 24 0.81 -11.36 5.43
CA HIS A 24 1.97 -10.48 5.33
C HIS A 24 1.55 -9.00 5.22
N VAL A 25 0.53 -8.69 4.40
CA VAL A 25 0.00 -7.32 4.26
C VAL A 25 -0.51 -6.79 5.61
N ASN A 26 -1.29 -7.59 6.34
CA ASN A 26 -1.84 -7.17 7.64
C ASN A 26 -0.74 -6.93 8.69
N SER A 27 0.26 -7.80 8.75
CA SER A 27 1.40 -7.64 9.65
C SER A 27 2.19 -6.38 9.31
N MET A 28 2.45 -6.12 8.03
CA MET A 28 3.16 -4.91 7.61
C MET A 28 2.36 -3.63 7.86
N LEU A 29 1.02 -3.66 7.77
CA LEU A 29 0.18 -2.53 8.15
C LEU A 29 0.31 -2.21 9.64
N LYS A 30 0.31 -3.22 10.52
CA LYS A 30 0.53 -3.02 11.96
C LYS A 30 1.93 -2.46 12.25
N LEU A 31 2.97 -3.01 11.61
CA LEU A 31 4.33 -2.49 11.73
C LEU A 31 4.40 -1.01 11.31
N SER A 32 3.75 -0.66 10.21
CA SER A 32 3.75 0.71 9.69
C SER A 32 3.03 1.70 10.61
N GLU A 33 1.98 1.24 11.29
CA GLU A 33 1.30 2.03 12.32
C GLU A 33 2.21 2.28 13.52
N LEU A 34 2.94 1.27 13.99
CA LEU A 34 3.92 1.43 15.06
C LEU A 34 5.03 2.42 14.68
N LEU A 35 5.56 2.31 13.46
CA LEU A 35 6.57 3.25 12.94
C LEU A 35 6.03 4.69 12.89
N SER A 36 4.78 4.86 12.45
CA SER A 36 4.13 6.18 12.42
C SER A 36 3.95 6.77 13.81
N ILE A 37 3.58 5.95 14.81
CA ILE A 37 3.49 6.36 16.22
C ILE A 37 4.85 6.83 16.76
N THR A 38 5.94 6.19 16.34
CA THR A 38 7.30 6.55 16.76
C THR A 38 7.88 7.77 16.04
N GLY A 39 7.14 8.39 15.10
CA GLY A 39 7.56 9.60 14.39
C GLY A 39 8.31 9.36 13.08
N PHE A 40 8.34 8.12 12.57
CA PHE A 40 8.89 7.86 11.23
C PHE A 40 7.89 8.28 10.16
N HIS A 41 8.41 8.81 9.06
CA HIS A 41 7.66 8.85 7.83
C HIS A 41 7.61 7.44 7.24
N VAL A 42 6.45 7.03 6.73
CA VAL A 42 6.24 5.68 6.21
C VAL A 42 5.53 5.75 4.88
N THR A 43 6.12 5.14 3.85
CA THR A 43 5.41 4.88 2.60
C THR A 43 5.10 3.40 2.50
N PHE A 44 3.82 3.06 2.46
CA PHE A 44 3.34 1.71 2.25
C PHE A 44 3.07 1.48 0.76
N LEU A 45 3.99 0.77 0.11
CA LEU A 45 4.01 0.55 -1.32
C LEU A 45 3.36 -0.79 -1.66
N THR A 46 2.34 -0.79 -2.51
CA THR A 46 1.62 -2.02 -2.91
C THR A 46 1.39 -2.07 -4.41
N PHE A 47 1.06 -3.23 -4.96
CA PHE A 47 0.46 -3.26 -6.29
C PHE A 47 -0.96 -2.69 -6.26
N GLU A 48 -1.40 -2.10 -7.38
CA GLU A 48 -2.71 -1.46 -7.47
C GLU A 48 -3.88 -2.39 -7.10
N HIS A 49 -3.84 -3.66 -7.52
CA HIS A 49 -4.90 -4.63 -7.20
C HIS A 49 -5.02 -4.91 -5.69
N ILE A 50 -3.91 -4.86 -4.94
CA ILE A 50 -3.90 -5.00 -3.47
C ILE A 50 -4.45 -3.75 -2.84
N HIS A 51 -4.02 -2.58 -3.31
CA HIS A 51 -4.50 -1.29 -2.81
C HIS A 51 -6.02 -1.17 -2.94
N ARG A 52 -6.58 -1.50 -4.12
CA ARG A 52 -8.04 -1.52 -4.34
C ARG A 52 -8.76 -2.47 -3.37
N ARG A 53 -8.19 -3.66 -3.10
CA ARG A 53 -8.75 -4.60 -2.12
C ARG A 53 -8.69 -4.05 -0.69
N LEU A 54 -7.59 -3.41 -0.31
CA LEU A 54 -7.46 -2.77 1.01
C LEU A 54 -8.51 -1.67 1.18
N LEU A 55 -8.69 -0.79 0.20
CA LEU A 55 -9.71 0.26 0.25
C LEU A 55 -11.14 -0.30 0.33
N ARG A 56 -11.42 -1.43 -0.34
CA ARG A 56 -12.76 -2.02 -0.37
C ARG A 56 -13.13 -2.79 0.89
N PHE A 57 -12.17 -3.49 1.50
CA PHE A 57 -12.44 -4.46 2.56
C PHE A 57 -11.90 -4.05 3.94
N THR A 58 -11.24 -2.89 4.04
CA THR A 58 -10.67 -2.40 5.30
C THR A 58 -10.86 -0.89 5.43
N ASN A 59 -10.57 -0.36 6.61
CA ASN A 59 -10.62 1.07 6.91
C ASN A 59 -9.23 1.74 6.88
N VAL A 60 -8.29 1.24 6.05
CA VAL A 60 -6.90 1.72 6.04
C VAL A 60 -6.78 3.23 5.89
N THR A 61 -7.61 3.87 5.06
CA THR A 61 -7.56 5.34 4.88
C THR A 61 -7.83 6.08 6.19
N SER A 62 -8.91 5.75 6.90
CA SER A 62 -9.25 6.43 8.15
C SER A 62 -8.33 6.03 9.30
N ARG A 63 -7.80 4.80 9.29
CA ARG A 63 -6.81 4.33 10.27
C ARG A 63 -5.55 5.19 10.25
N PHE A 64 -5.02 5.46 9.06
CA PHE A 64 -3.77 6.20 8.89
C PHE A 64 -3.93 7.71 8.69
N ALA A 65 -5.17 8.22 8.54
CA ALA A 65 -5.44 9.66 8.37
C ALA A 65 -4.89 10.55 9.51
N ARG A 66 -4.66 9.99 10.70
CA ARG A 66 -4.09 10.71 11.85
C ARG A 66 -2.57 10.94 11.74
N TRP A 67 -1.89 10.29 10.80
CA TRP A 67 -0.45 10.32 10.64
C TRP A 67 -0.07 11.02 9.32
N PRO A 68 0.28 12.32 9.34
CA PRO A 68 0.58 13.07 8.12
C PRO A 68 1.83 12.55 7.38
N GLY A 69 2.75 11.90 8.10
CA GLY A 69 3.93 11.25 7.53
C GLY A 69 3.69 9.86 6.95
N PHE A 70 2.45 9.36 6.97
CA PHE A 70 2.10 8.08 6.38
C PHE A 70 1.49 8.26 4.98
N HIS A 71 2.03 7.54 3.99
CA HIS A 71 1.58 7.58 2.61
C HIS A 71 1.33 6.18 2.05
N PHE A 72 0.20 5.96 1.37
CA PHE A 72 0.04 4.81 0.49
C PHE A 72 0.56 5.15 -0.89
N ALA A 73 1.37 4.26 -1.47
CA ALA A 73 1.83 4.34 -2.84
C ALA A 73 1.49 3.03 -3.58
N THR A 74 1.28 3.15 -4.90
CA THR A 74 0.90 2.01 -5.74
C THR A 74 1.82 1.87 -6.94
N ILE A 75 2.21 0.64 -7.26
CA ILE A 75 2.90 0.29 -8.50
C ILE A 75 1.88 -0.37 -9.45
N PRO A 76 1.86 0.01 -10.74
CA PRO A 76 1.10 -0.70 -11.77
C PRO A 76 1.53 -2.16 -11.83
N ASN A 77 0.56 -3.07 -11.92
CA ASN A 77 0.86 -4.47 -12.14
C ASN A 77 0.81 -4.75 -13.64
N ASP A 78 1.95 -4.59 -14.33
CA ASP A 78 2.06 -4.81 -15.78
C ASP A 78 2.07 -6.31 -16.16
N LEU A 79 1.42 -7.16 -15.36
CA LEU A 79 1.25 -8.56 -15.72
C LEU A 79 0.06 -8.65 -16.69
N PRO A 80 0.26 -9.16 -17.92
CA PRO A 80 -0.85 -9.40 -18.83
C PRO A 80 -1.85 -10.35 -18.15
N PHE A 81 -3.14 -10.08 -18.35
CA PHE A 81 -4.25 -10.88 -17.82
C PHE A 81 -4.22 -12.36 -18.29
N ASP A 82 -3.33 -12.70 -19.24
CA ASP A 82 -3.13 -14.03 -19.80
C ASP A 82 -1.95 -14.79 -19.16
N HIS A 83 -1.83 -14.76 -17.83
CA HIS A 83 -1.01 -15.76 -17.15
C HIS A 83 -1.81 -17.08 -17.01
N PRO A 84 -1.24 -18.25 -17.35
CA PRO A 84 -1.94 -19.54 -17.39
C PRO A 84 -2.41 -20.09 -16.03
N ASN A 85 -2.31 -19.32 -14.95
CA ASN A 85 -2.93 -19.64 -13.65
C ASN A 85 -4.33 -19.03 -13.49
N SER A 86 -4.82 -18.31 -14.50
CA SER A 86 -6.25 -18.03 -14.65
C SER A 86 -6.94 -19.34 -15.04
N GLY A 87 -7.60 -19.98 -14.07
CA GLY A 87 -8.46 -21.13 -14.34
C GLY A 87 -9.42 -20.83 -15.50
N PRO A 88 -9.83 -21.83 -16.30
CA PRO A 88 -10.41 -21.61 -17.61
C PRO A 88 -11.65 -20.71 -17.53
N SER A 89 -11.52 -19.51 -18.11
CA SER A 89 -12.63 -18.64 -18.44
C SER A 89 -13.40 -19.23 -19.63
N SER A 90 -14.20 -20.26 -19.37
CA SER A 90 -15.14 -20.79 -20.36
C SER A 90 -16.50 -21.08 -19.73
N TRP A 91 -17.19 -20.04 -19.26
CA TRP A 91 -18.64 -20.09 -19.08
C TRP A 91 -19.31 -19.25 -20.16
N SER A 92 -19.31 -19.76 -21.38
CA SER A 92 -20.25 -19.36 -22.42
C SER A 92 -21.52 -20.18 -22.22
N PHE A 93 -22.51 -19.63 -21.51
CA PHE A 93 -23.88 -20.12 -21.61
C PHE A 93 -24.47 -19.58 -22.92
N SER A 94 -24.36 -20.36 -23.99
CA SER A 94 -25.37 -20.33 -25.06
C SER A 94 -26.38 -21.41 -24.71
N THR A 95 -27.62 -20.99 -24.44
CA THR A 95 -28.78 -21.89 -24.39
C THR A 95 -29.65 -21.68 -25.63
N PRO A 96 -30.33 -22.75 -26.09
CA PRO A 96 -31.07 -22.80 -27.35
C PRO A 96 -32.32 -21.91 -27.40
#